data_AF-A0A5E6N5J6-F1
#
_entry.id   AF-A0A5E6N5J6-F1
#
_cell.length_a   1.000
_cell.length_b   1.000
_cell.length_c   1.000
_cell.angle_alpha   90.00
_cell.angle_beta   90.00
_cell.angle_gamma   90.00
#
_symmetry.space_group_name_H-M   'P 1'
#
loop_
_entity.id
_entity.type
_entity.pdbx_description
1 polymer ?
#
loop_
_entity_poly.entity_id
_entity_poly.type
_entity_poly.pdbx_seq_one_letter_code
_entity_poly.pdbx_strand_id
1 'polypeptide(L)' 'MARFETDSYFPEPMWGQKQRVAQLDLPSFEVFFTQLQNKL' A
#
# COMPACT_ATOMS: atom_id res chain seq x y z
N MET A 1 3.74 -3.58 -2.55
CA MET A 1 2.42 -3.07 -2.13
C MET A 1 2.06 -3.78 -0.84
N ALA A 2 1.95 -3.06 0.27
CA ALA A 2 1.58 -3.66 1.55
C ALA A 2 0.08 -4.06 1.52
N ARG A 3 -0.27 -5.13 2.23
CA ARG A 3 -1.63 -5.63 2.37
C ARG A 3 -2.13 -5.39 3.78
N PHE A 4 -3.40 -5.05 3.91
CA PHE A 4 -4.08 -4.92 5.18
C PHE A 4 -5.32 -5.82 5.20
N GLU A 5 -5.67 -6.35 6.37
CA GLU A 5 -6.85 -7.22 6.53
C GLU A 5 -8.16 -6.49 6.23
N THR A 6 -8.16 -5.17 6.36
CA THR A 6 -9.29 -4.28 6.07
C THR A 6 -9.41 -3.90 4.59
N ASP A 7 -8.50 -4.38 3.72
CA ASP A 7 -8.59 -4.12 2.28
C ASP A 7 -9.90 -4.70 1.72
N SER A 8 -10.53 -4.00 0.76
CA SER A 8 -11.85 -4.32 0.18
C SER A 8 -11.97 -5.70 -0.51
N TYR A 9 -10.85 -6.40 -0.65
CA TYR A 9 -10.72 -7.67 -1.38
C TYR A 9 -9.52 -8.46 -0.83
N PHE A 10 -9.47 -8.54 0.50
CA PHE A 10 -8.62 -9.46 1.25
C PHE A 10 -9.42 -10.74 1.56
N PRO A 11 -8.83 -11.94 1.42
CA PRO A 11 -7.41 -12.25 1.25
C PRO A 11 -6.93 -12.39 -0.20
N GLU A 12 -7.72 -12.02 -1.20
CA GLU A 12 -7.42 -12.29 -2.60
C GLU A 12 -6.08 -11.69 -3.07
N PRO A 13 -5.39 -12.30 -4.06
CA PRO A 13 -4.12 -11.80 -4.57
C PRO A 13 -4.27 -10.40 -5.17
N MET A 14 -3.18 -9.61 -5.12
CA MET A 14 -3.21 -8.22 -5.58
C MET A 14 -3.53 -8.09 -7.06
N TRP A 15 -2.92 -8.94 -7.88
CA TRP A 15 -3.26 -9.09 -9.28
C TRP A 15 -4.41 -10.09 -9.42
N GLY A 16 -5.54 -9.60 -9.92
CA GLY A 16 -6.77 -10.37 -10.07
C GLY A 16 -7.74 -9.67 -11.02
N GLN A 17 -8.96 -10.19 -11.12
CA GLN A 17 -9.97 -9.70 -12.08
C GLN A 17 -10.51 -8.29 -11.81
N LYS A 18 -10.35 -7.75 -10.59
CA LYS A 18 -10.93 -6.45 -10.20
C LYS A 18 -9.87 -5.52 -9.62
N GLN A 19 -9.91 -4.26 -10.05
CA GLN A 19 -9.16 -3.17 -9.43
C GLN A 19 -9.76 -2.85 -8.06
N ARG A 20 -8.91 -2.72 -7.05
CA ARG A 20 -9.34 -2.34 -5.70
C ARG A 20 -9.63 -0.85 -5.62
N VAL A 21 -10.70 -0.50 -4.93
CA VAL A 21 -11.06 0.89 -4.63
C VAL A 21 -10.60 1.17 -3.22
N ALA A 22 -9.67 2.10 -3.07
CA ALA A 22 -9.20 2.59 -1.78
C ALA A 22 -9.13 4.11 -1.82
N GLN A 23 -9.68 4.76 -0.79
CA GLN A 23 -9.41 6.16 -0.53
C GLN A 23 -8.12 6.23 0.28
N LEU A 24 -7.04 6.67 -0.35
CA LEU A 24 -5.72 6.74 0.28
C LEU A 24 -5.42 8.19 0.63
N ASP A 25 -5.32 8.46 1.93
CA ASP A 25 -4.73 9.70 2.45
C ASP A 25 -3.31 9.37 2.91
N LEU A 26 -2.32 9.71 2.08
CA LEU A 26 -0.92 9.34 2.29
C LEU A 26 -0.07 10.58 2.54
N PRO A 27 0.89 10.51 3.48
CA PRO A 27 1.85 11.58 3.68
C PRO A 27 2.81 11.72 2.48
N SER A 28 3.61 12.79 2.48
CA SER A 28 4.64 13.00 1.45
C SER A 28 5.55 11.79 1.29
N PHE A 29 5.81 11.42 0.04
CA PHE A 29 6.74 10.35 -0.33
C PHE A 29 8.18 10.61 0.13
N GLU A 30 8.56 11.87 0.35
CA GLU A 30 9.91 12.22 0.83
C GLU A 30 10.21 11.54 2.18
N VAL A 31 9.23 11.51 3.08
CA VAL A 31 9.36 10.87 4.40
C VAL A 31 9.71 9.39 4.25
N PHE A 32 9.08 8.71 3.29
CA PHE A 32 9.35 7.31 3.00
C PHE A 32 10.78 7.11 2.48
N PHE A 33 11.24 7.93 1.53
CA PHE A 33 12.59 7.81 0.97
C PHE A 33 13.68 8.04 2.02
N THR A 34 13.54 9.07 2.87
CA THR A 34 14.51 9.35 3.94
C THR A 34 14.59 8.20 4.93
N GLN A 35 13.46 7.61 5.31
CA GLN A 35 13.45 6.46 6.22
C GLN A 35 14.06 5.21 5.58
N LEU A 36 13.80 4.98 4.29
CA LEU A 36 14.36 3.85 3.55
C LEU A 36 15.89 3.95 3.46
N GLN A 37 16.41 5.14 3.14
CA GLN A 37 17.86 5.38 3.05
C GLN A 37 18.58 5.06 4.36
N ASN A 38 17.97 5.34 5.51
CA ASN A 38 18.57 5.06 6.83
C ASN A 38 18.49 3.58 7.25
N LYS A 39 17.74 2.74 6.52
CA LYS A 39 17.52 1.32 6.85
C LYS A 39 18.25 0.34 5.93
N LEU A 40 18.73 0.82 4.78
CA LEU A 40 19.59 0.07 3.85
C LEU A 40 21.05 0.24 4.24
#